data_AF-A0A2N1R4M0-F1
#
_entry.id   AF-A0A2N1R4M0-F1
#
_cell.length_a   1.000
_cell.length_b   1.000
_cell.length_c   1.000
_cell.angle_alpha   90.00
_cell.angle_beta   90.00
_cell.angle_gamma   90.00
#
_symmetry.space_group_name_H-M   'P 1'
#
loop_
_entity.id
_entity.type
_entity.pdbx_description
1 polymer ?
#
loop_
_entity_poly.entity_id
_entity_poly.type
_entity_poly.pdbx_seq_one_letter_code
_entity_poly.pdbx_strand_id
1 'polypeptide(L)'
;SDVSTVAWRAFNNIDARRDLVLSDGPLDALDHSSPLPRYGTRLGIDATRKGPDEGHTRPWPSPLAMDERIKSLVDGRWDQYGL
;
A
#
# COMPACT_ATOMS: atom_id res chain seq x y z
N SER A 1 3.56 -9.24 8.31
CA SER A 1 3.27 -8.22 7.29
C SER A 1 1.78 -7.95 7.30
N ASP A 2 1.33 -6.69 7.19
CA ASP A 2 -0.10 -6.34 7.14
C ASP A 2 -0.54 -6.04 5.70
N VAL A 3 -1.15 -7.03 5.06
CA VAL A 3 -1.59 -6.93 3.65
C VAL A 3 -2.73 -5.92 3.49
N SER A 4 -3.61 -5.82 4.48
CA SER A 4 -4.74 -4.89 4.45
C SER A 4 -4.27 -3.44 4.42
N THR A 5 -3.25 -3.11 5.22
CA THR A 5 -2.63 -1.77 5.19
C THR A 5 -1.93 -1.50 3.86
N VAL A 6 -1.21 -2.47 3.29
CA VAL A 6 -0.54 -2.31 1.98
C VAL A 6 -1.57 -2.06 0.88
N ALA A 7 -2.62 -2.88 0.82
CA ALA A 7 -3.71 -2.71 -0.14
C ALA A 7 -4.38 -1.35 0.00
N TRP A 8 -4.71 -0.94 1.23
CA TRP A 8 -5.29 0.38 1.49
C TRP A 8 -4.43 1.52 0.95
N ARG A 9 -3.11 1.49 1.21
CA ARG A 9 -2.18 2.50 0.67
C ARG A 9 -2.13 2.46 -0.85
N ALA A 10 -1.97 1.28 -1.45
CA ALA A 10 -1.89 1.11 -2.90
C ALA A 10 -3.16 1.62 -3.62
N PHE A 11 -4.36 1.40 -3.07
CA PHE A 11 -5.59 1.83 -3.72
C PHE A 11 -5.98 3.30 -3.46
N ASN A 12 -5.43 3.95 -2.43
CA ASN A 12 -5.79 5.34 -2.09
C ASN A 12 -4.75 6.38 -2.52
N ASN A 13 -3.49 5.97 -2.68
CA ASN A 13 -2.39 6.90 -2.86
C ASN A 13 -1.87 7.02 -4.31
N ILE A 14 -2.39 6.22 -5.24
CA ILE A 14 -1.84 6.14 -6.60
C ILE A 14 -2.67 6.91 -7.64
N ASP A 15 -1.96 7.51 -8.58
CA ASP A 15 -2.41 7.81 -9.94
C ASP A 15 -1.68 6.86 -10.90
N ALA A 16 -2.42 6.10 -11.70
CA ALA A 16 -1.85 5.03 -12.51
C ALA A 16 -0.84 5.53 -13.56
N ARG A 17 -0.98 6.77 -14.06
CA ARG A 17 -0.06 7.33 -15.05
C ARG A 17 1.24 7.80 -14.39
N ARG A 18 1.16 8.39 -13.20
CA ARG A 18 2.32 8.97 -12.51
C ARG A 18 3.12 7.92 -11.72
N ASP A 19 2.42 7.01 -11.02
CA ASP A 19 3.01 6.24 -9.91
C ASP A 19 3.35 4.78 -10.25
N LEU A 20 3.11 4.37 -11.50
CA LEU A 20 3.50 3.05 -11.99
C LEU A 20 4.80 3.16 -12.79
N VAL A 21 5.81 2.42 -12.36
CA VAL A 21 7.13 2.35 -13.02
C VAL A 21 7.30 0.96 -13.60
N LEU A 22 7.41 0.88 -14.93
CA LEU A 22 7.71 -0.37 -15.62
C LEU A 22 9.20 -0.42 -15.92
N SER A 23 9.83 -1.56 -15.60
CA SER A 23 11.23 -1.82 -15.92
C SER A 23 11.41 -3.20 -16.49
N ASP A 24 11.80 -3.26 -17.76
CA ASP A 24 12.16 -4.50 -18.41
C ASP A 24 13.55 -4.97 -17.97
N GLY A 25 13.75 -6.27 -17.97
CA GLY A 25 15.04 -6.85 -17.67
C GLY A 25 14.99 -8.32 -17.25
N PRO A 26 16.07 -8.80 -16.62
CA PRO A 26 16.16 -10.17 -16.16
C PRO A 26 15.08 -10.50 -15.12
N LEU A 27 14.44 -11.65 -15.30
CA LEU A 27 13.50 -12.25 -14.35
C LEU A 27 13.98 -13.64 -13.93
N ASP A 28 13.32 -14.20 -12.93
CA ASP A 28 13.62 -15.55 -12.45
C ASP A 28 13.39 -16.60 -13.54
N ALA A 29 14.22 -17.65 -13.56
CA ALA A 29 14.14 -18.70 -14.58
C ALA A 29 12.90 -19.59 -14.42
N LEU A 30 12.29 -19.63 -13.23
CA LEU A 30 11.11 -20.40 -12.90
C LEU A 30 9.82 -19.55 -12.96
N ASP A 31 9.92 -18.27 -13.32
CA ASP A 31 8.76 -17.40 -13.49
C ASP A 31 7.99 -17.78 -14.77
N HIS A 32 6.98 -18.63 -14.60
CA HIS A 32 6.10 -19.06 -15.69
C HIS A 32 5.17 -17.93 -16.21
N SER A 33 5.10 -16.80 -15.50
CA SER A 33 4.32 -15.63 -15.92
C SER A 33 5.12 -14.66 -16.77
N SER A 34 6.45 -14.85 -16.83
CA SER A 34 7.32 -14.08 -17.71
C SER A 34 6.99 -14.34 -19.19
N PRO A 35 6.99 -13.31 -20.04
CA PRO A 35 6.72 -13.46 -21.47
C PRO A 35 7.86 -14.17 -22.22
N LEU A 36 9.08 -14.12 -21.69
CA LEU A 36 10.28 -14.73 -22.25
C LEU A 36 11.11 -15.42 -21.15
N PRO A 37 11.85 -16.50 -21.46
CA PRO A 37 12.70 -17.15 -20.47
C PRO A 37 13.71 -16.17 -19.85
N ARG A 38 13.67 -16.05 -18.50
CA ARG A 38 14.56 -15.16 -17.72
C ARG A 38 14.45 -13.68 -18.09
N TYR A 39 13.39 -13.24 -18.77
CA TYR A 39 13.24 -11.86 -19.19
C TYR A 39 11.77 -11.42 -19.19
N GLY A 40 11.51 -10.23 -18.67
CA GLY A 40 10.18 -9.63 -18.71
C GLY A 40 10.15 -8.29 -18.01
N THR A 41 8.98 -7.91 -17.55
CA THR A 41 8.72 -6.59 -16.98
C THR A 41 8.48 -6.67 -15.48
N ARG A 42 9.13 -5.79 -14.74
CA ARG A 42 8.88 -5.55 -13.32
C ARG A 42 8.01 -4.30 -13.17
N LEU A 43 7.07 -4.34 -12.24
CA LEU A 43 6.22 -3.21 -11.89
C LEU A 43 6.61 -2.68 -10.50
N GLY A 44 7.02 -1.41 -10.46
CA GLY A 44 7.10 -0.62 -9.23
C GLY A 44 5.81 0.19 -9.05
N ILE A 45 5.27 0.21 -7.84
CA ILE A 45 4.10 1.00 -7.47
C ILE A 45 4.50 1.94 -6.34
N ASP A 46 4.52 3.24 -6.59
CA ASP A 46 4.80 4.24 -5.56
C ASP A 46 3.51 4.68 -4.83
N ALA A 47 3.15 3.92 -3.80
CA ALA A 47 1.98 4.17 -2.96
C ALA A 47 2.23 5.16 -1.78
N THR A 48 3.30 5.97 -1.83
CA THR A 48 3.55 7.00 -0.82
C THR A 48 2.56 8.17 -0.93
N ARG A 49 2.40 8.97 0.13
CA ARG A 49 1.57 10.17 0.06
C ARG A 49 2.26 11.21 -0.82
N LYS A 50 1.52 11.71 -1.81
CA LYS A 50 2.06 12.63 -2.80
C LYS A 50 2.04 14.07 -2.33
N GLY A 51 3.13 14.77 -2.61
CA GLY A 51 3.27 16.20 -2.36
C GLY A 51 2.89 17.09 -3.56
N PRO A 52 2.90 18.42 -3.36
CA PRO A 52 2.71 19.39 -4.44
C PRO A 52 3.72 19.24 -5.59
N ASP A 53 4.98 18.91 -5.26
CA ASP A 53 6.06 18.71 -6.25
C ASP A 53 5.83 17.49 -7.16
N GLU A 54 4.96 16.55 -6.74
CA GLU A 54 4.53 15.38 -7.52
C GLU A 54 3.19 15.63 -8.25
N GLY A 55 2.75 16.89 -8.33
CA GLY A 55 1.50 17.28 -8.97
C GLY A 55 0.25 17.01 -8.14
N HIS A 56 0.40 16.72 -6.83
CA HIS A 56 -0.73 16.53 -5.91
C HIS A 56 -0.94 17.77 -5.04
N THR A 57 -1.81 18.67 -5.50
CA THR A 57 -2.03 19.99 -4.87
C THR A 57 -3.10 19.99 -3.78
N ARG A 58 -3.93 18.94 -3.70
CA ARG A 58 -4.96 18.82 -2.66
C ARG A 58 -4.35 18.31 -1.35
N PRO A 59 -4.86 18.73 -0.19
CA PRO A 59 -4.44 18.16 1.08
C PRO A 59 -4.91 16.71 1.21
N TRP A 60 -4.05 15.85 1.77
CA TRP A 60 -4.45 14.51 2.20
C TRP A 60 -5.31 14.59 3.46
N PRO A 61 -6.41 13.82 3.57
CA PRO A 61 -7.06 13.64 4.85
C PRO A 61 -6.13 12.90 5.83
N SER A 62 -6.24 13.23 7.10
CA SER A 62 -5.60 12.45 8.16
C SER A 62 -6.16 11.03 8.17
N PRO A 63 -5.34 9.98 8.39
CA PRO A 63 -5.83 8.64 8.65
C PRO A 63 -6.82 8.65 9.82
N LEU A 64 -7.87 7.85 9.73
CA LEU A 64 -8.79 7.65 10.83
C LEU A 64 -8.03 6.97 11.98
N ALA A 65 -8.07 7.57 13.17
CA ALA A 65 -7.54 7.01 14.39
C ALA A 65 -8.67 6.86 15.41
N MET A 66 -8.62 5.79 16.20
CA MET A 66 -9.53 5.63 17.33
C MET A 66 -9.15 6.59 18.44
N ASP A 67 -10.14 7.03 19.21
CA ASP A 67 -9.90 7.79 20.44
C ASP A 67 -9.15 6.91 21.44
N GLU A 68 -8.00 7.38 21.92
CA GLU A 68 -7.09 6.60 22.78
C GLU A 68 -7.74 6.20 24.11
N ARG A 69 -8.65 7.02 24.66
CA ARG A 69 -9.37 6.70 25.89
C ARG A 69 -10.35 5.56 25.65
N ILE A 70 -11.05 5.56 24.51
CA ILE A 70 -11.96 4.47 24.15
C ILE A 70 -11.20 3.19 23.87
N LYS A 71 -10.11 3.26 23.10
CA LYS A 71 -9.24 2.12 22.81
C LYS A 71 -8.74 1.49 24.11
N SER A 72 -8.18 2.28 25.02
CA SER A 72 -7.69 1.80 26.31
C SER A 72 -8.79 1.16 27.17
N LEU A 73 -10.00 1.72 27.15
CA LEU A 73 -11.16 1.18 27.87
C LEU A 73 -11.56 -0.21 27.33
N VAL A 74 -11.60 -0.37 26.01
CA VAL A 74 -11.96 -1.63 25.34
C VAL A 74 -10.87 -2.68 25.55
N ASP A 75 -9.60 -2.30 25.33
CA ASP A 75 -8.44 -3.18 25.52
C ASP A 75 -8.39 -3.72 26.97
N GLY A 76 -8.62 -2.87 27.97
CA GLY A 76 -8.62 -3.28 29.38
C GLY A 76 -9.79 -4.17 29.81
N ARG A 77 -10.83 -4.28 28.99
CA ARG A 77 -12.01 -5.13 29.24
C ARG A 77 -12.14 -6.28 28.25
N TRP A 78 -11.17 -6.45 27.35
CA TRP A 78 -11.26 -7.41 26.24
C TRP A 78 -11.65 -8.82 26.70
N ASP A 79 -11.00 -9.32 27.76
CA ASP A 79 -11.25 -10.66 28.33
C ASP A 79 -12.68 -10.83 28.90
N GLN A 80 -13.32 -9.73 29.31
CA GLN A 80 -14.67 -9.76 29.88
C GLN A 80 -15.76 -9.88 28.80
N TYR A 81 -15.41 -9.63 27.53
CA TYR A 81 -16.36 -9.68 26.42
C TYR A 81 -16.58 -11.08 25.85
N GLY A 82 -15.72 -12.05 26.21
CA GLY A 82 -15.88 -13.45 25.77
C GLY A 82 -15.75 -13.65 24.26
N LEU A 83 -14.96 -12.80 23.61
CA LEU A 83 -14.66 -12.81 22.16
C LEU A 83 -13.19 -13.17 21.90
#